data_AF-A0AAW1WWN9-F1
#
_entry.id   AF-A0AAW1WWN9-F1
#
_cell.length_a   1.000
_cell.length_b   1.000
_cell.length_c   1.000
_cell.angle_alpha   90.00
_cell.angle_beta   90.00
_cell.angle_gamma   90.00
#
_symmetry.space_group_name_H-M   'P 1'
#
loop_
_entity.id
_entity.type
_entity.pdbx_description
1 polymer ?
#
loop_
_entity_poly.entity_id
_entity_poly.type
_entity_poly.pdbx_seq_one_letter_code
_entity_poly.pdbx_strand_id
1 'polypeptide(L)'
;MGTKQRDLKKSFELAVRSLLAPCSLQEFFEALPSFTAAEQERLHRLFTQVMSSLHGNVEDEFQSICLETQVGKAMDTVEQLVEEQSLDPLFSNKTNVMDVAHNLSATTKTEIQYLTEMLEKAEAQNHLKRDRIELLKKGRPDMSDMSNTVEKLRSGISSYGMYSSNGFHSP
;
A
#
# COMPACT_ATOMS: atom_id res chain seq x y z
N MET A 1 10.30 -30.86 10.93
CA MET A 1 11.29 -30.10 11.71
C MET A 1 11.92 -29.07 10.80
N GLY A 2 11.57 -27.81 11.03
CA GLY A 2 12.22 -26.66 10.42
C GLY A 2 13.72 -26.65 10.71
N THR A 3 14.46 -25.84 9.95
CA THR A 3 15.91 -25.73 10.10
C THR A 3 16.26 -25.18 11.49
N LYS A 4 15.47 -24.23 12.00
CA LYS A 4 15.73 -23.58 13.29
C LYS A 4 15.62 -24.53 14.48
N GLN A 5 14.62 -25.41 14.49
CA GLN A 5 14.47 -26.41 15.54
C GLN A 5 15.65 -27.39 15.57
N ARG A 6 16.12 -27.82 14.40
CA ARG A 6 17.27 -28.72 14.25
C ARG A 6 18.56 -28.06 14.75
N ASP A 7 18.75 -26.79 14.41
CA ASP A 7 19.92 -26.02 14.85
C ASP A 7 19.95 -25.83 16.36
N LEU A 8 18.80 -25.59 16.99
CA LEU A 8 18.68 -25.54 18.45
C LEU A 8 19.13 -26.86 19.09
N LYS A 9 18.55 -27.99 18.65
CA LYS A 9 18.92 -29.32 19.17
C LYS A 9 20.41 -29.60 19.01
N LYS A 10 20.95 -29.35 17.80
CA LYS A 10 22.37 -29.56 17.51
C LYS A 10 23.27 -28.68 18.38
N SER A 11 22.90 -27.41 18.59
CA SER A 11 23.65 -26.48 19.42
C SER A 11 23.67 -26.94 20.88
N PHE A 12 22.53 -27.41 21.39
CA PHE A 12 22.43 -27.95 22.74
C PHE A 12 23.29 -29.21 22.92
N GLU A 13 23.17 -30.21 22.04
CA GLU A 13 23.98 -31.44 22.07
C GLU A 13 25.49 -31.14 22.02
N LEU A 14 25.90 -30.16 21.22
CA LEU A 14 27.29 -29.70 21.18
C LEU A 14 27.72 -29.10 22.52
N ALA A 15 26.91 -28.21 23.10
CA ALA A 15 27.22 -27.57 24.37
C ALA A 15 27.31 -28.59 25.52
N VAL A 16 26.35 -29.51 25.63
CA VAL A 16 26.34 -30.56 26.65
C VAL A 16 27.54 -31.49 26.50
N ARG A 17 27.87 -31.90 25.27
CA ARG A 17 29.06 -32.73 25.01
C ARG A 17 30.35 -32.04 25.40
N SER A 18 30.47 -30.73 25.16
CA SER A 18 31.64 -29.97 25.58
C SER A 18 31.71 -29.79 27.10
N LEU A 19 30.58 -29.54 27.77
CA LEU A 19 30.52 -29.32 29.21
C LEU A 19 30.73 -30.60 30.02
N LEU A 20 30.20 -31.74 29.53
CA LEU A 20 30.23 -33.02 30.21
C LEU A 20 31.29 -33.97 29.65
N ALA A 21 32.28 -33.44 28.92
CA ALA A 21 33.42 -34.23 28.47
C ALA A 21 34.17 -34.78 29.70
N PRO A 22 34.35 -36.10 29.82
CA PRO A 22 35.11 -36.66 30.93
C PRO A 22 36.57 -36.24 30.82
N CYS A 23 37.19 -35.93 31.96
CA CYS A 23 38.61 -35.63 32.03
C CYS A 23 39.47 -36.87 31.70
N SER A 24 40.69 -36.61 31.25
CA SER A 24 41.66 -37.68 31.01
C SER A 24 42.00 -38.40 32.32
N LEU A 25 42.51 -39.64 32.19
CA LEU A 25 42.97 -40.41 33.35
C LEU A 25 44.10 -39.68 34.10
N GLN A 26 44.98 -39.00 33.37
CA GLN A 26 46.10 -38.25 33.95
C GLN A 26 45.60 -37.06 34.80
N GLU A 27 44.72 -36.22 34.24
CA GLU A 27 44.13 -35.09 34.99
C GLU A 27 43.38 -35.58 36.24
N PHE A 28 42.74 -36.76 36.15
CA PHE A 28 42.06 -37.37 37.28
C PHE A 28 43.04 -37.81 38.38
N PHE A 29 44.20 -38.36 38.02
CA PHE A 29 45.24 -38.79 38.96
C PHE A 29 45.89 -37.59 39.65
N GLU A 30 46.13 -36.51 38.90
CA GLU A 30 46.64 -35.24 39.42
C GLU A 30 45.65 -34.59 40.40
N ALA A 31 44.35 -34.71 40.15
CA ALA A 31 43.30 -34.16 41.02
C ALA A 31 43.08 -34.97 42.32
N LEU A 32 43.41 -36.27 42.33
CA LEU A 32 43.15 -37.18 43.45
C LEU A 32 44.42 -37.92 43.91
N PRO A 33 45.51 -37.21 44.26
CA PRO A 33 46.83 -37.80 44.49
C PRO A 33 46.91 -38.66 45.77
N SER A 34 45.93 -38.55 46.67
CA SER A 34 45.88 -39.28 47.94
C SER A 34 45.52 -40.77 47.78
N PHE A 35 45.05 -41.18 46.61
CA PHE A 35 44.60 -42.54 46.32
C PHE A 35 45.71 -43.34 45.63
N THR A 36 45.69 -44.66 45.81
CA THR A 36 46.54 -45.56 45.03
C THR A 36 46.10 -45.59 43.56
N ALA A 37 47.01 -45.92 42.65
CA ALA A 37 46.69 -46.02 41.22
C ALA A 37 45.47 -46.93 40.93
N ALA A 38 45.37 -48.06 41.63
CA ALA A 38 44.24 -48.98 41.47
C ALA A 38 42.89 -48.40 41.95
N GLU A 39 42.90 -47.53 42.97
CA GLU A 39 41.71 -46.81 43.42
C GLU A 39 41.35 -45.68 42.46
N GLN A 40 42.35 -44.93 41.98
CA GLN A 40 42.15 -43.87 40.99
C GLN A 40 41.56 -44.42 39.68
N GLU A 41 42.03 -45.57 39.18
CA GLU A 41 41.45 -46.23 38.01
C GLU A 41 39.99 -46.62 38.21
N ARG A 42 39.65 -47.19 39.38
CA ARG A 42 38.26 -47.55 39.72
C ARG A 42 37.37 -46.32 39.80
N LEU A 43 37.85 -45.26 40.44
CA LEU A 43 37.14 -43.98 40.57
C LEU A 43 36.96 -43.30 39.21
N HIS A 44 37.96 -43.32 38.33
CA HIS A 44 37.86 -42.76 36.98
C HIS A 44 36.82 -43.48 36.13
N ARG A 45 36.73 -44.82 36.24
CA ARG A 45 35.67 -45.60 35.58
C ARG A 45 34.28 -45.22 36.09
N LEU A 46 34.11 -45.10 37.40
CA LEU A 46 32.83 -44.67 38.00
C LEU A 46 32.48 -43.25 37.57
N PHE A 47 33.44 -42.34 37.60
CA PHE A 47 33.26 -40.96 37.14
C PHE A 47 32.82 -40.92 35.68
N THR A 48 33.49 -41.65 34.79
CA THR A 48 33.13 -41.73 33.36
C THR A 48 31.69 -42.25 33.20
N GLN A 49 31.31 -43.27 33.96
CA GLN A 49 29.95 -43.81 33.93
C GLN A 49 28.91 -42.79 34.40
N VAL A 50 29.19 -42.04 35.47
CA VAL A 50 28.33 -40.95 35.96
C VAL A 50 28.20 -39.86 34.91
N MET A 51 29.30 -39.44 34.29
CA MET A 51 29.29 -38.41 33.24
C MET A 51 28.46 -38.86 32.03
N SER A 52 28.60 -40.11 31.59
CA SER A 52 27.78 -40.66 30.49
C SER A 52 26.29 -40.73 30.85
N SER A 53 25.96 -41.16 32.07
CA SER A 53 24.56 -41.19 32.52
C SER A 53 23.97 -39.79 32.63
N LEU A 54 24.74 -38.82 33.13
CA LEU A 54 24.30 -37.43 33.25
C LEU A 54 24.06 -36.82 31.88
N HIS A 55 24.92 -37.11 30.89
CA HIS A 55 24.74 -36.66 29.51
C HIS A 55 23.39 -37.10 28.94
N GLY A 56 23.06 -38.39 29.04
CA GLY A 56 21.78 -38.92 28.57
C GLY A 56 20.59 -38.30 29.30
N ASN A 57 20.65 -38.20 30.63
CA ASN A 57 19.57 -37.61 31.43
C ASN A 57 19.30 -36.14 31.05
N VAL A 58 20.35 -35.35 30.80
CA VAL A 58 20.23 -33.95 30.41
C VAL A 58 19.64 -33.81 29.00
N GLU A 59 20.04 -34.66 28.06
CA GLU A 59 19.47 -34.69 26.71
C GLU A 59 17.97 -35.07 26.72
N ASP A 60 17.61 -36.08 27.52
CA ASP A 60 16.22 -36.52 27.66
C ASP A 60 15.34 -35.44 28.31
N GLU A 61 15.83 -34.80 29.38
CA GLU A 61 15.10 -33.71 30.05
C GLU A 61 14.92 -32.50 29.13
N PHE A 62 15.96 -32.12 28.39
CA PHE A 62 15.87 -31.06 27.39
C PHE A 62 14.81 -31.37 26.31
N GLN A 63 14.80 -32.61 25.82
CA GLN A 63 13.82 -33.05 24.84
C GLN A 63 12.40 -33.03 25.41
N SER A 64 12.22 -33.44 26.68
CA SER A 64 10.96 -33.36 27.41
C SER A 64 10.46 -31.91 27.50
N ILE A 65 11.30 -30.99 27.96
CA ILE A 65 10.98 -29.56 28.07
C ILE A 65 10.62 -28.97 26.69
N CYS A 66 11.34 -29.32 25.63
CA CYS A 66 11.03 -28.85 24.28
C CYS A 66 9.65 -29.30 23.79
N LEU A 67 9.23 -30.52 24.16
CA LEU A 67 7.91 -31.06 23.82
C LEU A 67 6.82 -30.39 24.64
N GLU A 68 7.02 -30.26 25.95
CA GLU A 68 6.08 -29.64 26.89
C GLU A 68 5.81 -28.18 26.52
N THR A 69 6.88 -27.41 26.30
CA THR A 69 6.79 -25.98 25.93
C THR A 69 6.36 -25.75 24.49
N GLN A 70 6.32 -26.80 23.67
CA GLN A 70 6.04 -26.74 22.23
C GLN A 70 6.98 -25.79 21.47
N VAL A 71 8.20 -25.55 21.97
CA VAL A 71 9.15 -24.62 21.35
C VAL A 71 9.44 -24.99 19.89
N GLY A 72 9.47 -26.28 19.57
CA GLY A 72 9.66 -26.75 18.19
C GLY A 72 8.58 -26.26 17.24
N LYS A 73 7.30 -26.31 17.65
CA LYS A 73 6.19 -25.81 16.84
C LYS A 73 6.24 -24.30 16.70
N ALA A 74 6.60 -23.59 17.77
CA ALA A 74 6.75 -22.13 17.73
C ALA A 74 7.86 -21.71 16.76
N MET A 75 9.00 -22.40 16.78
CA MET A 75 10.12 -22.17 15.85
C MET A 75 9.73 -22.47 14.40
N ASP A 76 9.05 -23.60 14.15
CA ASP A 76 8.53 -23.94 12.82
C ASP A 76 7.55 -22.87 12.30
N THR A 77 6.68 -22.35 13.17
CA THR A 77 5.73 -21.27 12.83
C THR A 77 6.47 -19.98 12.49
N VAL A 78 7.46 -19.58 13.28
CA VAL A 78 8.26 -18.38 13.00
C VAL A 78 9.03 -18.52 11.69
N GLU A 79 9.61 -19.68 11.42
CA GLU A 79 10.32 -19.96 10.17
C GLU A 79 9.38 -19.84 8.96
N GLN A 80 8.18 -20.40 9.05
CA GLN A 80 7.14 -20.26 8.02
C GLN A 80 6.72 -18.79 7.82
N LEU A 81 6.45 -18.05 8.90
CA LEU A 81 6.05 -16.64 8.79
C LEU A 81 7.13 -15.77 8.15
N VAL A 82 8.41 -16.03 8.44
CA VAL A 82 9.54 -15.33 7.84
C VAL A 82 9.64 -15.66 6.34
N GLU A 83 9.43 -16.92 5.97
CA GLU A 83 9.40 -17.34 4.57
C GLU A 83 8.24 -16.67 3.81
N GLU A 84 7.01 -16.72 4.37
CA GLU A 84 5.83 -16.05 3.83
C GLU A 84 6.05 -14.53 3.66
N GLN A 85 6.60 -13.87 4.68
CA GLN A 85 6.94 -12.45 4.63
C GLN A 85 7.96 -12.14 3.52
N SER A 86 8.94 -13.01 3.30
CA SER A 86 9.95 -12.81 2.25
C SER A 86 9.38 -12.90 0.84
N LEU A 87 8.26 -13.60 0.68
CA LEU A 87 7.55 -13.75 -0.59
C LEU A 87 6.50 -12.67 -0.81
N ASP A 88 6.07 -11.96 0.25
CA ASP A 88 5.08 -10.88 0.15
C ASP A 88 5.69 -9.62 -0.52
N PRO A 89 5.27 -9.26 -1.75
CA PRO A 89 5.78 -8.10 -2.47
C PRO A 89 5.42 -6.77 -1.79
N LEU A 90 4.42 -6.75 -0.92
CA LEU A 90 3.99 -5.58 -0.13
C LEU A 90 4.84 -5.37 1.13
N PHE A 91 5.46 -6.44 1.63
CA PHE A 91 6.36 -6.39 2.80
C PHE A 91 7.78 -5.98 2.45
N SER A 92 8.14 -6.11 1.17
CA SER A 92 9.35 -5.55 0.62
C SER A 92 9.29 -4.01 0.67
N ASN A 93 10.15 -3.39 1.48
CA ASN A 93 10.46 -1.94 1.46
C ASN A 93 10.86 -1.41 0.05
N LYS A 94 10.90 -2.28 -0.96
CA LYS A 94 11.35 -2.01 -2.32
C LYS A 94 10.23 -1.57 -3.25
N THR A 95 8.97 -1.87 -2.95
CA THR A 95 7.86 -1.36 -3.76
C THR A 95 7.39 -0.06 -3.16
N ASN A 96 7.78 1.04 -3.81
CA ASN A 96 7.50 2.39 -3.41
C ASN A 96 6.04 2.80 -3.67
N VAL A 97 5.10 1.99 -3.17
CA VAL A 97 3.66 2.20 -3.28
C VAL A 97 3.29 3.58 -2.73
N MET A 98 4.02 4.05 -1.72
CA MET A 98 3.84 5.38 -1.15
C MET A 98 4.23 6.50 -2.13
N ASP A 99 5.36 6.41 -2.85
CA ASP A 99 5.69 7.42 -3.86
C ASP A 99 4.79 7.32 -5.08
N VAL A 100 4.34 6.13 -5.48
CA VAL A 100 3.35 5.99 -6.55
C VAL A 100 2.04 6.70 -6.16
N ALA A 101 1.57 6.49 -4.92
CA ALA A 101 0.39 7.17 -4.40
C ALA A 101 0.59 8.69 -4.30
N HIS A 102 1.76 9.14 -3.84
CA HIS A 102 2.08 10.57 -3.73
C HIS A 102 2.14 11.24 -5.11
N ASN A 103 2.81 10.61 -6.08
CA ASN A 103 2.90 11.12 -7.45
C ASN A 103 1.52 11.17 -8.11
N LEU A 104 0.71 10.12 -7.97
CA LEU A 104 -0.65 10.10 -8.51
C LEU A 104 -1.52 11.19 -7.88
N SER A 105 -1.43 11.39 -6.57
CA SER A 105 -2.14 12.45 -5.86
C SER A 105 -1.72 13.84 -6.35
N ALA A 106 -0.42 14.07 -6.50
CA ALA A 106 0.11 15.33 -7.00
C ALA A 106 -0.38 15.63 -8.43
N THR A 107 -0.29 14.65 -9.34
CA THR A 107 -0.77 14.79 -10.72
C THR A 107 -2.27 15.05 -10.76
N THR A 108 -3.07 14.31 -9.96
CA THR A 108 -4.53 14.48 -9.92
C THR A 108 -4.90 15.89 -9.42
N LYS A 109 -4.19 16.40 -8.40
CA LYS A 109 -4.41 17.75 -7.89
C LYS A 109 -4.10 18.82 -8.94
N THR A 110 -3.01 18.67 -9.68
CA THR A 110 -2.65 19.60 -10.77
C THR A 110 -3.71 19.58 -11.88
N GLU A 111 -4.20 18.40 -12.25
CA GLU A 111 -5.23 18.27 -13.30
C GLU A 111 -6.56 18.91 -12.87
N ILE A 112 -6.99 18.68 -11.61
CA ILE A 112 -8.19 19.31 -11.06
C ILE A 112 -8.06 20.84 -11.09
N GLN A 113 -6.91 21.38 -10.69
CA GLN A 113 -6.65 22.81 -10.72
C GLN A 113 -6.77 23.37 -12.15
N TYR A 114 -6.14 22.72 -13.12
CA TYR A 114 -6.18 23.11 -14.53
C TYR A 114 -7.60 23.11 -15.10
N LEU A 115 -8.36 22.03 -14.85
CA LEU A 115 -9.74 21.92 -15.33
C LEU A 115 -10.66 22.96 -14.67
N THR A 116 -10.44 23.27 -13.39
CA THR A 116 -11.19 24.31 -12.67
C THR A 116 -10.95 25.69 -13.31
N GLU A 117 -9.70 26.06 -13.57
CA GLU A 117 -9.37 27.34 -14.23
C GLU A 117 -9.94 27.44 -15.65
N MET A 118 -9.96 26.33 -16.40
CA MET A 118 -10.59 26.31 -17.71
C MET A 118 -12.11 26.51 -17.62
N LEU A 119 -12.75 25.88 -16.63
CA LEU A 119 -14.19 26.00 -16.42
C LEU A 119 -14.57 27.44 -16.07
N GLU A 120 -13.86 28.08 -15.15
CA GLU A 120 -14.07 29.48 -14.77
C GLU A 120 -13.98 30.43 -15.97
N LYS A 121 -12.98 30.22 -16.85
CA LYS A 121 -12.83 31.02 -18.08
C LYS A 121 -14.00 30.79 -19.04
N ALA A 122 -14.44 29.55 -19.20
CA ALA A 122 -15.58 29.22 -20.07
C ALA A 122 -16.90 29.80 -19.53
N GLU A 123 -17.11 29.76 -18.21
CA GLU A 123 -18.26 30.36 -17.55
C GLU A 123 -18.27 31.88 -17.73
N ALA A 124 -17.15 32.56 -17.50
CA ALA A 124 -17.03 34.01 -17.71
C ALA A 124 -17.36 34.42 -19.15
N GLN A 125 -16.86 33.65 -20.14
CA GLN A 125 -17.21 33.88 -21.54
C GLN A 125 -18.70 33.65 -21.84
N ASN A 126 -19.30 32.62 -21.23
CA ASN A 126 -20.73 32.35 -21.38
C ASN A 126 -21.59 33.46 -20.75
N HIS A 127 -21.19 34.01 -19.61
CA HIS A 127 -21.84 35.17 -19.01
C HIS A 127 -21.81 36.38 -19.95
N LEU A 128 -20.64 36.75 -20.47
CA LEU A 128 -20.51 37.84 -21.45
C LEU A 128 -21.38 37.65 -22.70
N LYS A 129 -21.45 36.41 -23.22
CA LYS A 129 -22.32 36.08 -24.35
C LYS A 129 -23.80 36.23 -23.99
N ARG A 130 -24.22 35.78 -22.80
CA ARG A 130 -25.59 35.94 -22.30
C ARG A 130 -25.98 37.41 -22.18
N ASP A 131 -25.12 38.23 -21.58
CA ASP A 131 -25.35 39.67 -21.41
C ASP A 131 -25.50 40.36 -22.77
N ARG A 132 -24.65 39.99 -23.74
CA ARG A 132 -24.74 40.50 -25.11
C ARG A 132 -26.05 40.10 -25.80
N ILE A 133 -26.51 38.86 -25.62
CA ILE A 133 -27.80 38.40 -26.16
C ILE A 133 -28.95 39.19 -25.55
N GLU A 134 -28.94 39.44 -24.25
CA GLU A 134 -29.96 40.25 -23.57
C GLU A 134 -29.99 41.69 -24.07
N LEU A 135 -28.82 42.32 -24.24
CA LEU A 135 -28.73 43.68 -24.78
C LEU A 135 -29.34 43.77 -26.19
N LEU A 136 -29.02 42.80 -27.05
CA LEU A 136 -29.56 42.73 -28.40
C LEU A 136 -31.08 42.49 -28.41
N LYS A 137 -31.62 41.74 -27.45
CA LYS A 137 -33.08 41.58 -27.28
C LYS A 137 -33.76 42.90 -26.89
N LYS A 138 -33.16 43.68 -25.97
CA LYS A 138 -33.70 44.97 -25.51
C LYS A 138 -33.58 46.08 -26.55
N GLY A 139 -32.52 46.08 -27.35
CA GLY A 139 -32.30 47.04 -28.44
C GLY A 139 -33.13 46.78 -29.70
N ARG A 140 -33.96 45.72 -29.70
CA ARG A 140 -34.87 45.42 -30.81
C ARG A 140 -36.13 46.29 -30.63
N PRO A 141 -36.44 47.23 -31.52
CA PRO A 141 -37.68 47.99 -31.43
C PRO A 141 -38.87 47.03 -31.54
N ASP A 142 -39.93 47.32 -30.79
CA ASP A 142 -41.15 46.52 -30.81
C ASP A 142 -41.69 46.47 -32.24
N MET A 143 -41.57 45.31 -32.90
CA MET A 143 -41.93 45.19 -34.32
C MET A 143 -43.43 45.41 -34.57
N SER A 144 -44.23 45.47 -33.51
CA SER A 144 -45.60 45.99 -33.49
C SER A 144 -45.71 47.40 -34.08
N ASP A 145 -44.83 48.32 -33.67
CA ASP A 145 -44.88 49.72 -34.11
C ASP A 145 -44.45 49.87 -35.58
N MET A 146 -43.55 48.99 -36.03
CA MET A 146 -43.10 48.93 -37.43
C MET A 146 -44.18 48.33 -38.34
N SER A 147 -44.96 47.37 -37.85
CA SER A 147 -46.12 46.82 -38.57
C SER A 147 -47.19 47.88 -38.82
N ASN A 148 -47.52 48.68 -37.80
CA ASN A 148 -48.52 49.75 -37.89
C ASN A 148 -48.09 50.88 -38.86
N THR A 149 -46.79 51.21 -38.88
CA THR A 149 -46.25 52.20 -39.83
C THR A 149 -46.22 51.69 -41.27
N VAL A 150 -45.92 50.41 -41.49
CA VAL A 150 -45.99 49.79 -42.82
C VAL A 150 -47.44 49.71 -43.32
N GLU A 151 -48.39 49.43 -42.43
CA GLU A 151 -49.82 49.39 -42.77
C GLU A 151 -50.37 50.78 -43.12
N LYS A 152 -49.96 51.83 -42.39
CA LYS A 152 -50.24 53.23 -42.75
C LYS A 152 -49.60 53.67 -44.07
N LEU A 153 -48.38 53.21 -44.36
CA LEU A 153 -47.72 53.52 -45.64
C LEU A 153 -48.43 52.83 -46.81
N ARG A 154 -48.84 51.57 -46.62
CA ARG A 154 -49.61 50.80 -47.59
C ARG A 154 -50.98 51.45 -47.88
N SER A 155 -51.68 51.94 -46.86
CA SER A 155 -52.95 52.67 -47.05
C SER A 155 -52.74 54.05 -47.70
N GLY A 156 -51.65 54.75 -47.41
CA GLY A 156 -51.30 56.03 -48.04
C GLY A 156 -50.88 55.93 -49.52
N ILE A 157 -50.22 54.84 -49.94
CA ILE A 157 -49.88 54.59 -51.34
C ILE A 157 -51.14 54.19 -52.14
N SER A 158 -52.08 53.48 -51.51
CA SER A 158 -53.35 53.13 -52.13
C SER A 158 -54.24 54.34 -52.42
N SER A 159 -54.10 55.45 -51.69
CA SER A 159 -54.90 56.66 -51.91
C SER A 159 -54.33 57.62 -52.98
N TYR A 160 -53.04 57.53 -53.31
CA TYR A 160 -52.44 58.29 -54.42
C TYR A 160 -52.69 57.67 -55.80
N GLY A 161 -52.99 56.37 -55.87
CA GLY A 161 -53.29 55.67 -57.13
C GLY A 161 -54.67 55.96 -57.75
N MET A 162 -55.58 56.63 -57.04
CA MET A 162 -56.94 56.91 -57.54
C MET A 162 -57.12 58.28 -58.21
N TYR A 163 -56.16 59.20 -58.11
CA TYR A 163 -56.31 60.57 -58.63
C TYR A 163 -55.52 60.87 -59.92
N SER A 164 -54.89 59.87 -60.54
CA SER A 164 -54.07 60.06 -61.76
C SER A 164 -54.61 59.35 -63.02
N SER A 165 -55.86 58.88 -63.00
CA SER A 165 -56.54 58.40 -64.21
C SER A 165 -57.93 59.04 -64.29
N ASN A 166 -57.99 60.22 -64.91
CA ASN A 166 -59.08 60.66 -65.78
C ASN A 166 -58.80 62.10 -66.26
N GLY A 167 -58.11 62.22 -67.39
CA GLY A 167 -58.16 63.42 -68.24
C GLY A 167 -59.04 63.15 -69.46
N PHE A 168 -60.04 64.02 -69.68
CA PHE A 168 -60.63 64.55 -70.93
C PHE A 168 -60.43 63.75 -72.26
N HIS A 169 -61.40 63.53 -73.18
CA HIS A 169 -62.46 64.43 -73.70
C HIS A 169 -63.45 63.70 -74.68
N SER A 170 -64.76 64.01 -74.60
CA SER A 170 -65.75 64.35 -75.68
C SER A 170 -66.13 63.41 -76.85
N PRO A 171 -67.29 63.59 -77.56
CA PRO A 171 -68.13 64.79 -77.78
C PRO A 171 -69.27 65.00 -76.79
#